data_AF-A0A1G1Z329-F1
#
_entry.id   AF-A0A1G1Z329-F1
#
_cell.length_a   1.000
_cell.length_b   1.000
_cell.length_c   1.000
_cell.angle_alpha   90.00
_cell.angle_beta   90.00
_cell.angle_gamma   90.00
#
_symmetry.space_group_name_H-M   'P 1'
#
loop_
_entity.id
_entity.type
_entity.pdbx_description
1 polymer ?
#
loop_
_entity_poly.entity_id
_entity_poly.type
_entity_poly.pdbx_seq_one_letter_code
_entity_poly.pdbx_strand_id
1 'polypeptide(L)'
;MGFTAFLAQKNNIEHICSEPNLFTEREKLLKKFSKEESQYYYFARAVDSWNRFAFSVPFLEYITPYLERDRTVTEWDDFDFSIDHMRQIHKEIFHDEFNERNKDFFAKLVNPFSEETIINKIARESGYIRDSHIVRKIIEAWEQGKNIFVVYGLGHLNNHKTMLEKKLLENT
;
A
#
# COMPACT_ATOMS: atom_id res chain seq x y z
N MET A 1 13.81 2.59 -6.89
CA MET A 1 13.68 3.88 -7.61
C MET A 1 13.17 3.57 -9.01
N GLY A 2 12.08 4.19 -9.45
CA GLY A 2 11.52 3.96 -10.79
C GLY A 2 12.37 4.57 -11.90
N PHE A 3 12.24 4.09 -13.13
CA PHE A 3 13.01 4.57 -14.28
C PHE A 3 12.80 6.07 -14.55
N THR A 4 11.59 6.59 -14.38
CA THR A 4 11.27 8.02 -14.50
C THR A 4 11.98 8.88 -13.45
N ALA A 5 12.02 8.43 -12.20
CA ALA A 5 12.76 9.10 -11.12
C ALA A 5 14.26 9.14 -11.41
N PHE A 6 14.82 8.04 -11.90
CA PHE A 6 16.22 7.96 -12.34
C PHE A 6 16.51 8.96 -13.48
N LEU A 7 15.65 9.02 -14.48
CA LEU A 7 15.80 9.99 -15.58
C LEU A 7 15.67 11.43 -15.11
N ALA A 8 14.73 11.74 -14.21
CA ALA A 8 14.58 13.07 -13.63
C ALA A 8 15.86 13.49 -12.90
N GLN A 9 16.39 12.62 -12.04
CA GLN A 9 17.66 12.85 -11.33
C GLN A 9 18.82 13.08 -12.32
N LYS A 10 18.94 12.25 -13.35
CA LYS A 10 19.99 12.36 -14.38
C LYS A 10 19.93 13.70 -15.13
N ASN A 11 18.74 14.26 -15.31
CA ASN A 11 18.53 15.52 -16.03
C ASN A 11 18.33 16.73 -15.10
N ASN A 12 18.60 16.58 -13.80
CA ASN A 12 18.41 17.63 -12.80
C ASN A 12 16.99 18.22 -12.79
N ILE A 13 15.99 17.38 -13.05
CA ILE A 13 14.57 17.70 -12.97
C ILE A 13 14.10 17.36 -11.56
N GLU A 14 13.41 18.30 -10.91
CA GLU A 14 12.81 18.09 -9.61
C GLU A 14 11.87 16.87 -9.65
N HIS A 15 12.09 15.93 -8.75
CA HIS A 15 11.27 14.73 -8.62
C HIS A 15 10.62 14.71 -7.24
N ILE A 16 9.29 14.72 -7.23
CA ILE A 16 8.46 14.62 -6.02
C ILE A 16 7.67 13.33 -6.09
N CYS A 17 7.65 12.57 -4.99
CA CYS A 17 6.76 11.41 -4.87
C CYS A 17 5.33 11.90 -4.65
N SER A 18 4.41 11.52 -5.54
CA SER A 18 2.98 11.86 -5.43
C SER A 18 2.17 10.85 -4.61
N GLU A 19 2.79 9.75 -4.18
CA GLU A 19 2.16 8.77 -3.29
C GLU A 19 2.23 9.25 -1.82
N PRO A 20 1.22 8.92 -0.98
CA PRO A 20 1.31 9.19 0.44
C PRO A 20 2.49 8.45 1.05
N ASN A 21 3.12 9.03 2.06
CA ASN A 21 4.06 8.26 2.89
C ASN A 21 3.30 7.20 3.70
N LEU A 22 4.02 6.18 4.16
CA LEU A 22 3.45 5.02 4.86
C LEU A 22 2.67 5.44 6.12
N PHE A 23 3.16 6.43 6.87
CA PHE A 23 2.45 6.99 8.03
C PHE A 23 1.08 7.55 7.67
N THR A 24 1.00 8.40 6.63
CA THR A 24 -0.25 9.02 6.16
C THR A 24 -1.26 7.98 5.68
N GLU A 25 -0.80 6.91 5.01
CA GLU A 25 -1.65 5.82 4.57
C GLU A 25 -2.22 5.06 5.77
N ARG A 26 -1.37 4.67 6.72
CA ARG A 26 -1.76 3.93 7.93
C ARG A 26 -2.75 4.70 8.80
N GLU A 27 -2.49 5.99 9.05
CA GLU A 27 -3.41 6.87 9.80
C GLU A 27 -4.80 6.93 9.16
N LYS A 28 -4.89 6.85 7.83
CA LYS A 28 -6.18 6.80 7.15
C LYS A 28 -6.85 5.43 7.23
N LEU A 29 -6.08 4.34 7.17
CA LEU A 29 -6.59 2.99 7.34
C LEU A 29 -7.14 2.76 8.76
N LEU A 30 -6.45 3.26 9.79
CA LEU A 30 -6.85 3.13 11.19
C LEU A 30 -8.21 3.78 11.52
N LYS A 31 -8.69 4.68 10.67
CA LYS A 31 -10.05 5.25 10.81
C LYS A 31 -11.16 4.25 10.50
N LYS A 32 -10.82 3.12 9.86
CA LYS A 32 -11.77 2.11 9.36
C LYS A 32 -11.45 0.70 9.81
N PHE A 33 -10.19 0.42 10.16
CA PHE A 33 -9.69 -0.91 10.48
C PHE A 33 -8.86 -0.87 11.76
N SER A 34 -8.80 -1.99 12.46
CA SER A 34 -7.96 -2.14 13.66
C SER A 34 -6.46 -2.11 13.33
N LYS A 35 -5.64 -1.94 14.37
CA LYS A 35 -4.17 -2.06 14.27
C LYS A 35 -3.75 -3.44 13.75
N GLU A 36 -4.38 -4.50 14.24
CA GLU A 36 -4.09 -5.89 13.87
C GLU A 36 -4.41 -6.15 12.40
N GLU A 37 -5.63 -5.83 11.96
CA GLU A 37 -6.03 -6.03 10.55
C GLU A 37 -5.12 -5.21 9.61
N SER A 38 -4.83 -3.96 9.98
CA SER A 38 -3.96 -3.08 9.19
C SER A 38 -2.53 -3.59 9.12
N GLN A 39 -1.93 -3.98 10.26
CA GLN A 39 -0.56 -4.50 10.28
C GLN A 39 -0.47 -5.84 9.54
N TYR A 40 -1.46 -6.71 9.72
CA TYR A 40 -1.49 -7.99 9.05
C TYR A 40 -1.61 -7.84 7.52
N TYR A 41 -2.33 -6.83 7.02
CA TYR A 41 -2.32 -6.49 5.59
C TYR A 41 -0.90 -6.17 5.06
N TYR A 42 -0.12 -5.34 5.76
CA TYR A 42 1.25 -5.03 5.34
C TYR A 42 2.18 -6.24 5.44
N PHE A 43 2.02 -7.05 6.49
CA PHE A 43 2.71 -8.33 6.62
C PHE A 43 2.39 -9.26 5.44
N ALA A 44 1.12 -9.50 5.14
CA ALA A 44 0.68 -10.34 4.01
C ALA A 44 1.25 -9.87 2.66
N ARG A 45 1.37 -8.55 2.44
CA ARG A 45 2.04 -7.99 1.25
C ARG A 45 3.53 -8.32 1.20
N ALA A 46 4.22 -8.28 2.33
CA ALA A 46 5.62 -8.69 2.39
C ALA A 46 5.76 -10.20 2.12
N VAL A 47 4.85 -11.04 2.64
CA VAL A 47 4.83 -12.48 2.36
C VAL A 47 4.54 -12.79 0.88
N ASP A 48 3.56 -12.13 0.25
CA ASP A 48 3.32 -12.25 -1.19
C ASP A 48 4.55 -11.82 -2.00
N SER A 49 5.18 -10.69 -1.63
CA SER A 49 6.40 -10.23 -2.27
C SER A 49 7.52 -11.28 -2.19
N TRP A 50 7.76 -11.85 -1.01
CA TRP A 50 8.72 -12.93 -0.81
C TRP A 50 8.43 -14.16 -1.69
N ASN A 51 7.16 -14.60 -1.75
CA ASN A 51 6.72 -15.72 -2.58
C ASN A 51 6.98 -15.51 -4.08
N ARG A 52 7.09 -14.27 -4.56
CA ARG A 52 7.43 -13.96 -5.96
C ARG A 52 8.93 -14.04 -6.27
N PHE A 53 9.80 -13.97 -5.26
CA PHE A 53 11.26 -14.06 -5.43
C PHE A 53 11.81 -15.49 -5.37
N ALA A 54 10.96 -16.51 -5.51
CA ALA A 54 11.35 -17.92 -5.51
C ALA A 54 12.20 -18.36 -4.29
N PHE A 55 11.96 -17.73 -3.13
CA PHE A 55 12.58 -18.10 -1.86
C PHE A 55 14.11 -17.97 -1.82
N SER A 56 14.67 -17.04 -2.60
CA SER A 56 16.13 -16.80 -2.63
C SER A 56 16.73 -16.33 -1.30
N VAL A 57 15.89 -15.88 -0.37
CA VAL A 57 16.25 -15.43 0.99
C VAL A 57 15.38 -16.21 1.99
N PRO A 58 15.92 -16.68 3.13
CA PRO A 58 15.12 -17.26 4.20
C PRO A 58 13.97 -16.34 4.63
N PHE A 59 12.80 -16.93 4.92
CA PHE A 59 11.58 -16.18 5.20
C PHE A 59 11.74 -15.14 6.32
N LEU A 60 12.31 -15.56 7.46
CA LEU A 60 12.49 -14.68 8.62
C LEU A 60 13.45 -13.52 8.31
N GLU A 61 14.54 -13.79 7.60
CA GLU A 61 15.49 -12.76 7.16
C GLU A 61 14.84 -11.74 6.22
N TYR A 62 13.93 -12.20 5.35
CA TYR A 62 13.21 -11.34 4.44
C TYR A 62 12.17 -10.46 5.16
N ILE A 63 11.40 -11.01 6.10
CA ILE A 63 10.27 -10.32 6.71
C ILE A 63 10.65 -9.41 7.88
N THR A 64 11.65 -9.80 8.68
CA THR A 64 12.03 -9.05 9.88
C THR A 64 12.26 -7.54 9.62
N PRO A 65 12.98 -7.14 8.55
CA PRO A 65 13.15 -5.71 8.23
C PRO A 65 11.83 -4.98 7.94
N TYR A 66 10.81 -5.65 7.40
CA TYR A 66 9.49 -5.03 7.18
C TYR A 66 8.76 -4.78 8.49
N LEU A 67 8.79 -5.74 9.41
CA LEU A 67 8.16 -5.61 10.73
C LEU A 67 8.83 -4.52 11.57
N GLU A 68 10.17 -4.45 11.55
CA GLU A 68 10.92 -3.38 12.25
C GLU A 68 10.69 -2.01 11.65
N ARG A 69 10.62 -1.91 10.32
CA ARG A 69 10.23 -0.67 9.63
C ARG A 69 8.82 -0.26 10.03
N ASP A 70 7.89 -1.21 10.05
CA ASP A 70 6.49 -0.93 10.38
C ASP A 70 6.35 -0.46 11.84
N ARG A 71 7.06 -1.08 12.78
CA ARG A 71 7.18 -0.62 14.18
C ARG A 71 7.70 0.82 14.24
N THR A 72 8.81 1.10 13.56
CA THR A 72 9.47 2.41 13.57
C THR A 72 8.58 3.51 12.97
N VAL A 73 7.86 3.21 11.88
CA VAL A 73 7.03 4.20 11.19
C VAL A 73 5.73 4.49 11.94
N THR A 74 5.20 3.51 12.67
CA THR A 74 3.92 3.65 13.36
C THR A 74 4.02 4.20 14.77
N GLU A 75 5.16 3.99 15.43
CA GLU A 75 5.34 4.34 16.85
C GLU A 75 4.27 3.70 17.75
N TRP A 76 3.76 2.51 17.39
CA TRP A 76 2.81 1.76 18.21
C TRP A 76 3.54 0.97 19.29
N ASP A 77 3.87 1.63 20.40
CA ASP A 77 4.58 1.01 21.55
C ASP A 77 3.76 -0.11 22.22
N ASP A 78 2.44 -0.12 22.02
CA ASP A 78 1.48 -1.09 22.57
C ASP A 78 1.21 -2.29 21.65
N PHE A 79 1.87 -2.38 20.49
CA PHE A 79 1.61 -3.42 19.50
C PHE A 79 2.80 -4.38 19.34
N ASP A 80 2.54 -5.69 19.37
CA ASP A 80 3.57 -6.69 19.12
C ASP A 80 3.79 -6.91 17.62
N PHE A 81 4.94 -6.50 17.10
CA PHE A 81 5.33 -6.72 15.70
C PHE A 81 6.04 -8.06 15.47
N SER A 82 6.02 -9.00 16.42
CA SER A 82 6.64 -10.31 16.27
C SER A 82 5.95 -11.18 15.20
N ILE A 83 6.72 -12.12 14.62
CA ILE A 83 6.17 -13.12 13.69
C ILE A 83 5.12 -14.01 14.38
N ASP A 84 5.31 -14.32 15.67
CA ASP A 84 4.36 -15.16 16.40
C ASP A 84 3.02 -14.45 16.59
N HIS A 85 3.02 -13.14 16.85
CA HIS A 85 1.79 -12.36 16.86
C HIS A 85 1.15 -12.29 15.47
N MET A 86 1.93 -12.16 14.38
CA MET A 86 1.37 -12.22 13.02
C MET A 86 0.71 -13.57 12.71
N ARG A 87 1.26 -14.68 13.22
CA ARG A 87 0.65 -16.02 13.11
C ARG A 87 -0.64 -16.12 13.92
N GLN A 88 -0.68 -15.51 15.09
CA GLN A 88 -1.90 -15.44 15.90
C GLN A 88 -3.00 -14.68 15.15
N ILE A 89 -2.71 -13.47 14.64
CA ILE A 89 -3.66 -12.69 13.86
C ILE A 89 -4.14 -13.46 12.62
N HIS A 90 -3.24 -14.19 11.93
CA HIS A 90 -3.63 -15.06 10.82
C HIS A 90 -4.70 -16.08 11.26
N LYS A 91 -4.45 -16.79 12.35
CA LYS A 91 -5.35 -17.82 12.87
C LYS A 91 -6.69 -17.24 13.31
N GLU A 92 -6.70 -16.05 13.87
CA GLU A 92 -7.92 -15.35 14.29
C GLU A 92 -8.76 -14.90 13.08
N ILE A 93 -8.14 -14.38 12.03
CA ILE A 93 -8.84 -13.88 10.84
C ILE A 93 -9.32 -15.02 9.92
N PHE A 94 -8.51 -16.07 9.72
CA PHE A 94 -8.78 -17.11 8.71
C PHE A 94 -9.19 -18.46 9.29
N HIS A 95 -9.07 -18.64 10.61
CA HIS A 95 -9.30 -19.92 11.28
C HIS A 95 -8.45 -21.07 10.72
N ASP A 96 -7.25 -20.74 10.25
CA ASP A 96 -6.28 -21.67 9.65
C ASP A 96 -4.87 -21.40 10.21
N GLU A 97 -3.95 -22.35 10.02
CA GLU A 97 -2.55 -22.19 10.42
C GLU A 97 -1.76 -21.42 9.37
N PHE A 98 -0.89 -20.52 9.84
CA PHE A 98 -0.04 -19.73 8.96
C PHE A 98 0.97 -20.62 8.21
N ASN A 99 0.97 -20.54 6.89
CA ASN A 99 1.94 -21.18 6.02
C ASN A 99 2.53 -20.17 5.03
N GLU A 100 3.76 -19.71 5.28
CA GLU A 100 4.41 -18.68 4.46
C GLU A 100 4.56 -19.06 2.98
N ARG A 101 4.57 -20.36 2.67
CA ARG A 101 4.74 -20.88 1.31
C ARG A 101 3.44 -21.01 0.54
N ASN A 102 2.30 -20.67 1.14
CA ASN A 102 1.01 -20.69 0.46
C ASN A 102 0.86 -19.47 -0.48
N LYS A 103 1.60 -19.50 -1.59
CA LYS A 103 1.68 -18.41 -2.56
C LYS A 103 0.31 -17.97 -3.08
N ASP A 104 -0.55 -18.91 -3.45
CA ASP A 104 -1.85 -18.59 -4.05
C ASP A 104 -2.77 -17.91 -3.04
N PHE A 105 -2.73 -18.34 -1.77
CA PHE A 105 -3.44 -17.68 -0.69
C PHE A 105 -3.00 -16.23 -0.53
N PHE A 106 -1.69 -15.96 -0.38
CA PHE A 106 -1.20 -14.58 -0.17
C PHE A 106 -1.43 -13.68 -1.39
N ALA A 107 -1.26 -14.20 -2.60
CA ALA A 107 -1.54 -13.47 -3.82
C ALA A 107 -3.02 -13.05 -3.92
N LYS A 108 -3.95 -13.94 -3.53
CA LYS A 108 -5.38 -13.66 -3.47
C LYS A 108 -5.73 -12.69 -2.34
N LEU A 109 -5.05 -12.82 -1.20
CA LEU A 109 -5.33 -12.05 0.00
C LEU A 109 -5.01 -10.55 -0.15
N VAL A 110 -3.95 -10.23 -0.89
CA VAL A 110 -3.54 -8.85 -1.14
C VAL A 110 -4.14 -8.27 -2.44
N ASN A 111 -4.92 -9.07 -3.17
CA ASN A 111 -5.60 -8.62 -4.37
C ASN A 111 -6.77 -7.69 -4.01
N PRO A 112 -6.77 -6.41 -4.44
CA PRO A 112 -7.86 -5.49 -4.15
C PRO A 112 -9.17 -5.87 -4.87
N PHE A 113 -9.13 -6.65 -5.96
CA PHE A 113 -10.32 -7.04 -6.71
C PHE A 113 -11.07 -8.23 -6.09
N SER A 114 -10.49 -8.92 -5.12
CA SER A 114 -11.18 -9.98 -4.36
C SER A 114 -12.03 -9.36 -3.26
N GLU A 115 -13.18 -9.92 -2.92
CA GLU A 115 -14.05 -9.40 -1.84
C GLU A 115 -14.16 -10.33 -0.64
N GLU A 116 -13.31 -11.36 -0.58
CA GLU A 116 -13.50 -12.49 0.33
C GLU A 116 -13.13 -12.18 1.79
N THR A 117 -12.18 -11.28 2.02
CA THR A 117 -11.63 -11.07 3.37
C THR A 117 -11.54 -9.59 3.75
N ILE A 118 -11.40 -9.32 5.04
CA ILE A 118 -11.12 -7.98 5.55
C ILE A 118 -9.81 -7.41 4.99
N ILE A 119 -8.82 -8.26 4.75
CA ILE A 119 -7.54 -7.86 4.16
C ILE A 119 -7.72 -7.39 2.72
N ASN A 120 -8.62 -8.01 1.95
CA ASN A 120 -8.94 -7.51 0.62
C ASN A 120 -9.63 -6.14 0.66
N LYS A 121 -10.50 -5.89 1.66
CA LYS A 121 -11.12 -4.57 1.88
C LYS A 121 -10.05 -3.51 2.20
N ILE A 122 -9.08 -3.85 3.06
CA ILE A 122 -7.94 -2.97 3.35
C ILE A 122 -7.12 -2.71 2.09
N ALA A 123 -6.85 -3.72 1.27
CA ALA A 123 -6.14 -3.56 0.00
C ALA A 123 -6.82 -2.56 -0.94
N ARG A 124 -8.16 -2.60 -1.05
CA ARG A 124 -8.94 -1.61 -1.80
C ARG A 124 -8.83 -0.21 -1.20
N GLU A 125 -9.03 -0.08 0.10
CA GLU A 125 -8.99 1.21 0.77
C GLU A 125 -7.60 1.85 0.67
N SER A 126 -6.54 1.06 0.87
CA SER A 126 -5.14 1.45 0.64
C SER A 126 -4.95 1.99 -0.78
N GLY A 127 -5.47 1.28 -1.79
CA GLY A 127 -5.48 1.73 -3.18
C GLY A 127 -6.21 3.07 -3.36
N TYR A 128 -7.40 3.21 -2.78
CA TYR A 128 -8.20 4.44 -2.84
C TYR A 128 -7.52 5.63 -2.16
N ILE A 129 -6.89 5.41 -1.00
CA ILE A 129 -6.13 6.43 -0.26
C ILE A 129 -4.98 6.95 -1.12
N ARG A 130 -4.24 6.05 -1.77
CA ARG A 130 -3.14 6.41 -2.68
C ARG A 130 -3.65 7.19 -3.88
N ASP A 131 -4.66 6.67 -4.59
CA ASP A 131 -5.24 7.32 -5.77
C ASP A 131 -5.77 8.72 -5.43
N SER A 132 -6.48 8.86 -4.31
CA SER A 132 -7.00 10.14 -3.83
C SER A 132 -5.88 11.13 -3.50
N HIS A 133 -4.77 10.67 -2.89
CA HIS A 133 -3.63 11.54 -2.61
C HIS A 133 -2.96 12.03 -3.89
N ILE A 134 -2.77 11.14 -4.87
CA ILE A 134 -2.20 11.46 -6.18
C ILE A 134 -3.07 12.51 -6.89
N VAL A 135 -4.38 12.29 -6.96
CA VAL A 135 -5.31 13.22 -7.62
C VAL A 135 -5.30 14.59 -6.95
N ARG A 136 -5.25 14.64 -5.61
CA ARG A 136 -5.08 15.89 -4.88
C ARG A 136 -3.78 16.62 -5.27
N LYS A 137 -2.66 15.90 -5.41
CA LYS A 137 -1.39 16.49 -5.86
C LYS A 137 -1.44 17.02 -7.29
N ILE A 138 -2.17 16.35 -8.17
CA ILE A 138 -2.43 16.82 -9.54
C ILE A 138 -3.21 18.14 -9.50
N ILE A 139 -4.29 18.21 -8.70
CA ILE A 139 -5.10 19.42 -8.54
C ILE A 139 -4.27 20.58 -7.97
N GLU A 140 -3.50 20.33 -6.91
CA GLU A 140 -2.59 21.35 -6.33
C GLU A 140 -1.59 21.91 -7.36
N ALA A 141 -1.03 21.05 -8.21
CA ALA A 141 -0.14 21.48 -9.28
C ALA A 141 -0.86 22.31 -10.36
N TRP A 142 -2.12 21.94 -10.68
CA TRP A 142 -2.93 22.63 -11.67
C TRP A 142 -3.30 24.03 -11.20
N GLU A 143 -3.73 24.16 -9.95
CA GLU A 143 -4.06 25.44 -9.30
C GLU A 143 -2.86 26.39 -9.22
N GLN A 144 -1.64 25.84 -9.22
CA GLN A 144 -0.38 26.61 -9.33
C GLN A 144 -0.05 27.06 -10.77
N GLY A 145 -0.93 26.81 -11.75
CA GLY A 145 -0.74 27.17 -13.14
C GLY A 145 0.26 26.28 -13.90
N LYS A 146 0.56 25.08 -13.40
CA LYS A 146 1.49 24.15 -14.06
C LYS A 146 0.79 23.40 -15.20
N ASN A 147 1.52 23.17 -16.28
CA ASN A 147 1.11 22.21 -17.31
C ASN A 147 1.37 20.79 -16.80
N ILE A 148 0.35 19.92 -16.83
CA ILE A 148 0.42 18.58 -16.23
C ILE A 148 0.37 17.52 -17.33
N PHE A 149 1.35 16.62 -17.29
CA PHE A 149 1.34 15.38 -18.05
C PHE A 149 1.35 14.20 -17.07
N VAL A 150 0.39 13.29 -17.23
CA VAL A 150 0.17 12.18 -16.29
C VAL A 150 0.32 10.85 -17.03
N VAL A 151 1.11 9.94 -16.46
CA VAL A 151 1.33 8.59 -17.00
C VAL A 151 1.03 7.56 -15.92
N TYR A 152 -0.04 6.78 -16.10
CA TYR A 152 -0.41 5.68 -15.21
C TYR A 152 -0.82 4.44 -16.01
N GLY A 153 -0.70 3.26 -15.37
CA GLY A 153 -1.30 2.04 -15.91
C GLY A 153 -2.82 2.14 -15.98
N LEU A 154 -3.42 1.40 -16.90
CA LEU A 154 -4.85 1.50 -17.27
C LEU A 154 -5.81 1.45 -16.06
N GLY A 155 -5.52 0.58 -15.08
CA GLY A 155 -6.36 0.45 -13.88
C GLY A 155 -6.42 1.72 -13.01
N HIS A 156 -5.29 2.39 -12.82
CA HIS A 156 -5.23 3.64 -12.06
C HIS A 156 -5.79 4.82 -12.86
N LEU A 157 -5.58 4.83 -14.18
CA LEU A 157 -6.03 5.91 -15.06
C LEU A 157 -7.54 6.14 -14.99
N ASN A 158 -8.33 5.06 -15.00
CA ASN A 158 -9.79 5.16 -14.93
C ASN A 158 -10.28 5.76 -13.60
N ASN A 159 -9.66 5.35 -12.47
CA ASN A 159 -9.97 5.89 -11.15
C ASN A 159 -9.60 7.37 -11.08
N HIS A 160 -8.39 7.73 -11.50
CA HIS A 160 -7.91 9.11 -11.46
C HIS A 160 -8.76 10.03 -12.32
N LYS A 161 -9.12 9.60 -13.53
CA LYS A 161 -10.00 10.35 -14.43
C LYS A 161 -11.34 10.63 -13.75
N THR A 162 -12.00 9.61 -13.21
CA THR A 162 -13.30 9.74 -12.53
C THR A 162 -13.21 10.70 -11.34
N MET A 163 -12.15 10.58 -10.52
CA MET A 163 -11.94 11.46 -9.37
C MET A 163 -11.66 12.91 -9.77
N LEU A 164 -10.85 13.13 -10.82
CA LEU A 164 -10.55 14.46 -11.36
C LEU A 164 -11.81 15.12 -11.93
N GLU A 165 -12.58 14.41 -12.75
CA GLU A 165 -13.84 14.92 -13.32
C GLU A 165 -14.80 15.35 -12.21
N LYS A 166 -14.98 14.51 -11.18
CA LYS A 166 -15.81 14.86 -10.02
C LYS A 166 -15.32 16.13 -9.31
N LYS A 167 -14.01 16.24 -9.07
CA LYS A 167 -13.41 17.39 -8.38
C LYS A 167 -13.51 18.68 -9.18
N LEU A 168 -13.37 18.61 -10.50
CA LEU A 168 -13.52 19.77 -11.38
C LEU A 168 -14.97 20.25 -11.44
N LEU A 169 -15.93 19.32 -11.45
CA LEU A 169 -17.37 19.64 -11.40
C LEU A 169 -17.81 20.21 -10.04
N GLU A 170 -17.16 19.84 -8.94
CA GLU A 170 -17.43 20.44 -7.61
C GLU A 170 -16.93 21.90 -7.50
N ASN A 171 -16.01 22.32 -8.37
CA ASN A 171 -15.38 23.64 -8.37
C ASN A 171 -15.92 24.58 -9.48
N THR A 172 -16.97 24.19 -10.21
CA THR A 172 -17.67 25.00 -11.24
C THR A 172 -19.07 25.36 -10.77
#